data_AF-A0AAV0XW10-F1
#
_entry.id   AF-A0AAV0XW10-F1
#
_cell.length_a   1.000
_cell.length_b   1.000
_cell.length_c   1.000
_cell.angle_alpha   90.00
_cell.angle_beta   90.00
_cell.angle_gamma   90.00
#
_symmetry.space_group_name_H-M   'P 1'
#
loop_
_entity.id
_entity.type
_entity.pdbx_description
1 polymer ?
#
loop_
_entity_poly.entity_id
_entity_poly.type
_entity_poly.pdbx_seq_one_letter_code
_entity_poly.pdbx_strand_id
1 'polypeptide(L)'
;MKPMFETIVEESNLYATQHNANLNTNVEEIKAFIGMLIYIGYHSLPSIRLYWSTDQNVYCERVARKMPVKRFLKLLRYLHLNNNLNMPQRDSSHFDKLYKIRPIISFAR
;
A
#
# COMPACT_ATOMS: atom_id res chain seq x y z
N MET A 1 -12.30 17.76 3.24
CA MET A 1 -11.12 16.85 3.24
C MET A 1 -11.56 15.56 2.56
N LYS A 2 -10.82 15.03 1.57
CA LYS A 2 -11.15 13.72 0.97
C LYS A 2 -11.05 12.64 2.06
N PRO A 3 -11.80 11.52 2.05
CA PRO A 3 -11.62 10.50 3.07
C PRO A 3 -10.32 9.70 2.83
N MET A 4 -9.79 9.06 3.89
CA MET A 4 -8.44 8.48 3.93
C MET A 4 -8.18 7.47 2.80
N PHE A 5 -9.12 6.57 2.56
CA PHE A 5 -8.94 5.51 1.57
C PHE A 5 -8.90 6.04 0.14
N GLU A 6 -9.69 7.07 -0.17
CA GLU A 6 -9.68 7.75 -1.45
C GLU A 6 -8.32 8.41 -1.70
N THR A 7 -7.74 9.06 -0.68
CA THR A 7 -6.37 9.61 -0.78
C THR A 7 -5.35 8.51 -1.09
N ILE A 8 -5.41 7.36 -0.40
CA ILE A 8 -4.48 6.25 -0.67
C ILE A 8 -4.62 5.77 -2.12
N VAL A 9 -5.84 5.63 -2.62
CA VAL A 9 -6.12 5.17 -3.99
C VAL A 9 -5.58 6.14 -5.03
N GLU A 10 -5.87 7.43 -4.86
CA GLU A 10 -5.44 8.48 -5.80
C GLU A 10 -3.91 8.55 -5.87
N GLU A 11 -3.25 8.63 -4.71
CA GLU A 11 -1.79 8.79 -4.64
C GLU A 11 -1.05 7.52 -5.10
N SER A 12 -1.58 6.33 -4.80
CA SER A 12 -0.99 5.07 -5.28
C SER A 12 -1.11 4.91 -6.80
N ASN A 13 -2.26 5.28 -7.39
CA ASN A 13 -2.44 5.27 -8.84
C ASN A 13 -1.56 6.32 -9.52
N LEU A 14 -1.48 7.54 -8.97
CA LEU A 14 -0.61 8.60 -9.47
C LEU A 14 0.85 8.18 -9.47
N TYR A 15 1.33 7.62 -8.35
CA TYR A 15 2.72 7.18 -8.23
C TYR A 15 3.07 6.06 -9.23
N ALA A 16 2.14 5.12 -9.47
CA ALA A 16 2.33 4.11 -10.50
C ALA A 16 2.48 4.74 -11.89
N THR A 17 1.62 5.69 -12.25
CA THR A 17 1.67 6.40 -13.53
C THR A 17 3.00 7.15 -13.70
N GLN A 18 3.49 7.81 -12.65
CA GLN A 18 4.80 8.48 -12.64
C GLN A 18 5.98 7.52 -12.90
N HIS A 19 5.78 6.22 -12.65
CA HIS A 19 6.76 5.15 -12.88
C HIS A 19 6.41 4.26 -14.09
N ASN A 20 5.66 4.81 -15.06
CA ASN A 20 5.25 4.12 -16.29
C ASN A 20 4.53 2.80 -16.04
N ALA A 21 3.76 2.72 -14.95
CA ALA A 21 2.97 1.56 -14.59
C ALA A 21 1.50 1.93 -14.39
N ASN A 22 0.59 1.02 -14.71
CA ASN A 22 -0.82 1.18 -14.40
C ASN A 22 -1.20 0.32 -13.19
N LEU A 23 -1.49 0.94 -12.05
CA LEU A 23 -1.96 0.23 -10.87
C LEU A 23 -3.45 -0.10 -10.97
N ASN A 24 -4.28 0.83 -11.43
CA ASN A 24 -5.73 0.71 -11.53
C ASN A 24 -6.36 0.09 -10.27
N THR A 25 -6.07 0.66 -9.10
CA THR A 25 -6.67 0.22 -7.83
C THR A 25 -7.88 1.07 -7.46
N ASN A 26 -8.66 0.59 -6.49
CA ASN A 26 -9.84 1.26 -5.96
C ASN A 26 -9.93 1.07 -4.43
N VAL A 27 -10.91 1.74 -3.81
CA VAL A 27 -11.06 1.76 -2.35
C VAL A 27 -11.26 0.36 -1.76
N GLU A 28 -12.08 -0.48 -2.39
CA GLU A 28 -12.38 -1.83 -1.90
C GLU A 28 -11.15 -2.75 -1.98
N GLU A 29 -10.36 -2.63 -3.04
CA GLU A 29 -9.12 -3.39 -3.17
C GLU A 29 -8.06 -2.94 -2.15
N ILE A 30 -7.93 -1.63 -1.89
CA ILE A 30 -7.03 -1.11 -0.85
C ILE A 30 -7.46 -1.57 0.55
N LYS A 31 -8.76 -1.56 0.86
CA LYS A 31 -9.28 -2.10 2.13
C LYS A 31 -8.92 -3.58 2.30
N ALA A 32 -9.13 -4.39 1.25
CA ALA A 32 -8.77 -5.80 1.26
C ALA A 32 -7.25 -5.99 1.45
N PHE A 33 -6.43 -5.22 0.74
CA PHE A 33 -4.98 -5.26 0.85
C PHE A 33 -4.48 -4.89 2.26
N ILE A 34 -5.01 -3.82 2.87
CA ILE A 34 -4.67 -3.43 4.25
C ILE A 34 -5.11 -4.51 5.25
N GLY A 35 -6.30 -5.09 5.07
CA GLY A 35 -6.76 -6.22 5.88
C GLY A 35 -5.82 -7.42 5.78
N MET A 36 -5.31 -7.72 4.58
CA MET A 36 -4.29 -8.75 4.39
C MET A 36 -2.98 -8.41 5.08
N LEU A 37 -2.51 -7.15 5.03
CA LEU A 37 -1.31 -6.72 5.75
C LEU A 37 -1.44 -6.91 7.27
N ILE A 38 -2.59 -6.54 7.85
CA ILE A 38 -2.87 -6.75 9.28
C ILE A 38 -2.81 -8.24 9.63
N TYR A 39 -3.47 -9.09 8.82
CA TYR A 39 -3.44 -10.54 9.03
C TYR A 39 -2.02 -11.11 8.91
N ILE A 40 -1.25 -10.67 7.91
CA ILE A 40 0.12 -11.13 7.67
C ILE A 40 1.06 -10.73 8.82
N GLY A 41 0.86 -9.54 9.40
CA GLY A 41 1.61 -9.10 10.57
C GLY A 41 1.38 -9.99 11.79
N TYR A 42 0.13 -10.43 12.00
CA TYR A 42 -0.22 -11.38 13.06
C TYR A 42 0.27 -12.82 12.76
N HIS A 43 0.06 -13.33 11.54
CA HIS A 43 0.37 -14.71 11.13
C HIS A 43 1.76 -14.82 10.47
N SER A 44 2.79 -14.17 11.01
CA SER A 44 4.07 -13.98 10.32
C SER A 44 4.76 -15.29 9.87
N LEU A 45 4.82 -15.51 8.55
CA LEU A 45 5.65 -16.55 7.90
C LEU A 45 7.04 -15.99 7.54
N PRO A 46 8.08 -16.84 7.40
CA PRO A 46 9.44 -16.39 7.08
C PRO A 46 9.57 -15.61 5.76
N SER A 47 8.62 -15.78 4.84
CA SER A 47 8.55 -15.01 3.60
C SER A 47 7.11 -14.77 3.19
N ILE A 48 6.81 -13.56 2.75
CA ILE A 48 5.47 -13.16 2.32
C ILE A 48 4.95 -14.00 1.15
N ARG A 49 5.84 -14.55 0.31
CA ARG A 49 5.43 -15.40 -0.81
C ARG A 49 4.92 -16.77 -0.36
N LEU A 50 5.28 -17.22 0.84
CA LEU A 50 4.88 -18.53 1.35
C LEU A 50 3.38 -18.65 1.58
N TYR A 51 2.67 -17.54 1.85
CA TYR A 51 1.21 -17.55 1.94
C TYR A 51 0.52 -18.05 0.67
N TRP A 52 1.19 -17.99 -0.49
CA TRP A 52 0.74 -18.51 -1.78
C TRP A 52 1.52 -19.76 -2.24
N SER A 53 2.28 -20.40 -1.34
CA SER A 53 3.02 -21.63 -1.63
C SER A 53 2.08 -22.78 -1.99
N THR A 54 2.58 -23.77 -2.71
CA THR A 54 1.90 -25.07 -2.89
C THR A 54 2.17 -26.05 -1.75
N ASP A 55 3.17 -25.75 -0.89
CA ASP A 55 3.46 -26.53 0.31
C ASP A 55 2.39 -26.28 1.38
N GLN A 56 1.66 -27.34 1.74
CA GLN A 56 0.55 -27.29 2.69
C GLN A 56 0.95 -26.83 4.10
N ASN A 57 2.24 -26.96 4.47
CA ASN A 57 2.72 -26.53 5.79
C ASN A 57 2.74 -25.01 5.96
N VAL A 58 2.81 -24.27 4.84
CA VAL A 58 2.96 -22.80 4.85
C VAL A 58 1.92 -22.09 3.98
N TYR A 59 1.21 -22.81 3.13
CA TYR A 59 0.08 -22.29 2.37
C TYR A 59 -1.00 -21.73 3.29
N CYS A 60 -1.53 -20.56 2.94
CA CYS A 60 -2.59 -19.92 3.69
C CYS A 60 -3.76 -19.57 2.78
N GLU A 61 -4.79 -20.43 2.76
CA GLU A 61 -5.98 -20.23 1.92
C GLU A 61 -6.64 -18.86 2.15
N ARG A 62 -6.68 -18.40 3.41
CA ARG A 62 -7.31 -17.12 3.78
C ARG A 62 -6.66 -15.92 3.10
N VAL A 63 -5.35 -15.97 2.83
CA VAL A 63 -4.61 -14.94 2.09
C VAL A 63 -4.67 -15.22 0.60
N ALA A 64 -4.32 -16.44 0.18
CA ALA A 64 -4.18 -16.81 -1.22
C ALA A 64 -5.47 -16.66 -2.02
N ARG A 65 -6.63 -16.94 -1.41
CA ARG A 65 -7.96 -16.83 -2.05
C ARG A 65 -8.43 -15.38 -2.22
N LYS A 66 -7.91 -14.43 -1.42
CA LYS A 66 -8.37 -13.04 -1.45
C LYS A 66 -7.72 -12.22 -2.56
N MET A 67 -6.44 -12.45 -2.83
CA MET A 67 -5.71 -11.72 -3.86
C MET A 67 -4.53 -12.55 -4.37
N PRO A 68 -4.28 -12.61 -5.69
CA PRO A 68 -3.11 -13.28 -6.22
C PRO A 68 -1.80 -12.62 -5.76
N VAL A 69 -0.74 -13.41 -5.52
CA VAL A 69 0.57 -12.91 -5.05
C VAL A 69 1.12 -11.79 -5.91
N LYS A 70 0.97 -11.88 -7.24
CA LYS A 70 1.44 -10.85 -8.18
C LYS A 70 0.71 -9.53 -7.98
N ARG A 71 -0.61 -9.56 -7.69
CA ARG A 71 -1.41 -8.35 -7.45
C ARG A 71 -1.08 -7.74 -6.10
N PHE A 72 -0.98 -8.57 -5.05
CA PHE A 72 -0.58 -8.13 -3.71
C PHE A 72 0.78 -7.42 -3.75
N LEU A 73 1.79 -8.03 -4.38
CA LEU A 73 3.12 -7.44 -4.48
C LEU A 73 3.14 -6.17 -5.34
N LYS A 74 2.26 -6.07 -6.35
CA LYS A 74 2.10 -4.85 -7.15
C LYS A 74 1.52 -3.71 -6.31
N LEU A 75 0.49 -3.96 -5.50
CA LEU A 75 -0.05 -2.97 -4.56
C LEU A 75 1.00 -2.57 -3.53
N LEU A 76 1.71 -3.54 -2.94
CA LEU A 76 2.78 -3.27 -1.98
C LEU A 76 3.89 -2.36 -2.56
N ARG A 77 4.24 -2.55 -3.84
CA ARG A 77 5.25 -1.73 -4.52
C ARG A 77 4.81 -0.28 -4.74
N TYR A 78 3.54 -0.07 -5.10
CA TYR A 78 3.05 1.23 -5.55
C TYR A 78 2.22 1.98 -4.51
N LEU A 79 1.93 1.39 -3.34
CA LEU A 79 1.22 2.05 -2.25
C LEU A 79 1.89 3.38 -1.87
N HIS A 80 1.19 4.49 -2.10
CA HIS A 80 1.64 5.85 -1.80
C HIS A 80 0.53 6.63 -1.13
N LEU A 81 0.93 7.61 -0.31
CA LEU A 81 0.02 8.43 0.47
C LEU A 81 0.10 9.91 0.12
N ASN A 82 1.09 10.31 -0.68
CA ASN A 82 1.31 11.70 -1.07
C ASN A 82 2.13 11.76 -2.37
N ASN A 83 1.98 12.86 -3.11
CA ASN A 83 2.68 13.07 -4.37
C ASN A 83 4.12 13.52 -4.12
N ASN A 84 5.08 12.64 -4.39
CA ASN A 84 6.51 12.94 -4.19
C ASN A 84 7.01 14.14 -5.01
N LEU A 85 6.37 14.49 -6.13
CA LEU A 85 6.74 15.65 -6.94
C LEU A 85 6.45 16.98 -6.24
N ASN A 86 5.56 16.97 -5.25
CA ASN A 86 5.17 18.14 -4.48
C ASN A 86 5.94 18.25 -3.15
N MET A 87 6.89 17.35 -2.89
CA MET A 87 7.69 17.37 -1.67
C MET A 87 8.64 18.58 -1.66
N PRO A 88 8.60 19.46 -0.65
CA PRO A 88 9.53 20.58 -0.55
C PRO A 88 10.98 20.11 -0.49
N GLN A 89 11.90 20.91 -1.02
CA GLN A 89 13.34 20.64 -0.97
C GLN A 89 13.86 20.63 0.47
N ARG A 90 14.92 19.87 0.72
CA ARG A 90 15.45 19.62 2.08
C ARG A 90 15.96 20.87 2.80
N ASP A 91 16.42 21.85 2.05
CA ASP A 91 16.94 23.15 2.50
C ASP A 91 15.83 24.22 2.64
N SER A 92 14.60 23.91 2.21
CA SER A 92 13.45 24.80 2.38
C SER A 92 13.00 24.88 3.85
N SER A 93 12.60 26.07 4.30
CA SER A 93 11.90 26.26 5.57
C SER A 93 10.58 25.48 5.68
N HIS A 94 10.00 25.07 4.55
CA HIS A 94 8.78 24.27 4.47
C HIS A 94 9.04 22.76 4.42
N PHE A 95 10.30 22.31 4.55
CA PHE A 95 10.63 20.89 4.52
C PHE A 95 9.95 20.12 5.63
N ASP A 96 9.13 19.14 5.24
CA ASP A 96 8.45 18.25 6.15
C ASP A 96 9.06 16.84 6.09
N LYS A 97 9.76 16.44 7.17
CA LYS A 97 10.33 15.08 7.30
C LYS A 97 9.27 13.99 7.21
N LEU A 98 8.02 14.28 7.57
CA LEU A 98 6.90 13.33 7.56
C LEU A 98 6.01 13.49 6.32
N TYR A 99 6.42 14.29 5.33
CA TYR A 99 5.60 14.63 4.15
C TYR A 99 4.90 13.42 3.52
N LYS A 100 5.65 12.33 3.33
CA LYS A 100 5.16 11.11 2.69
C LYS A 100 4.03 10.41 3.44
N ILE A 101 3.93 10.58 4.75
CA ILE A 101 2.88 9.97 5.58
C ILE A 101 1.92 11.02 6.18
N ARG A 102 2.17 12.31 5.91
CA ARG A 102 1.43 13.44 6.46
C ARG A 102 -0.08 13.30 6.28
N PRO A 103 -0.61 12.86 5.12
CA PRO A 103 -2.06 12.72 4.95
C PRO A 103 -2.70 11.80 5.99
N ILE A 104 -2.11 10.63 6.27
CA ILE A 104 -2.63 9.72 7.31
C ILE A 104 -2.54 10.33 8.70
N ILE A 105 -1.43 10.99 9.04
CA ILE A 105 -1.27 11.63 10.36
C ILE A 105 -2.35 12.70 10.58
N SER A 106 -2.69 13.46 9.53
CA SER A 106 -3.71 14.50 9.60
C SER A 106 -5.13 13.95 9.75
N PHE A 107 -5.42 12.73 9.26
CA PHE A 107 -6.72 12.08 9.48
C PHE A 107 -6.91 11.51 10.89
N ALA A 108 -5.82 11.14 11.55
CA ALA A 108 -5.86 10.48 12.86
C ALA A 108 -5.94 11.48 14.05
N ARG A 109 -6.10 12.77 13.78
CA ARG A 109 -6.26 13.84 14.77
C ARG A 109 -7.69 14.34 14.78
#